data_AF-A0A5S5B586-F1
#
_entry.id   AF-A0A5S5B586-F1
#
_cell.length_a   1.000
_cell.length_b   1.000
_cell.length_c   1.000
_cell.angle_alpha   90.00
_cell.angle_beta   90.00
_cell.angle_gamma   90.00
#
_symmetry.space_group_name_H-M   'P 1'
#
loop_
_entity.id
_entity.type
_entity.pdbx_description
1 polymer ?
#
loop_
_entity_poly.entity_id
_entity_poly.type
_entity_poly.pdbx_seq_one_letter_code
_entity_poly.pdbx_strand_id
1 'polypeptide(L)' 'MENYHITHDDDRWVLREEGDKRALLEASTKEDIINETRDYMKLRTASVKIHTLDGKIEEERTYPRDQDPRATRG' A
#
# COMPACT_ATOMS: atom_id res chain seq x y z
N MET A 1 6.50 0.63 12.89
CA MET A 1 5.59 0.82 11.75
C MET A 1 5.99 -0.19 10.73
N GLU A 2 5.06 -1.04 10.31
CA GLU A 2 5.31 -2.00 9.24
C GLU A 2 5.27 -1.21 7.93
N ASN A 3 6.25 -1.39 7.06
CA ASN A 3 6.30 -0.71 5.77
C ASN A 3 6.02 -1.74 4.68
N TYR A 4 5.33 -1.33 3.63
CA TYR A 4 4.90 -2.20 2.54
C TYR A 4 5.11 -1.51 1.20
N HIS A 5 5.39 -2.30 0.17
CA HIS A 5 5.79 -1.86 -1.15
C HIS A 5 4.82 -2.50 -2.14
N ILE A 6 3.97 -1.68 -2.74
CA ILE A 6 3.10 -2.08 -3.84
C ILE A 6 3.87 -1.88 -5.14
N THR A 7 4.23 -2.98 -5.82
CA THR A 7 4.87 -2.94 -7.13
C THR A 7 3.91 -3.40 -8.22
N HIS A 8 3.93 -2.73 -9.36
CA HIS A 8 3.23 -3.20 -10.55
C HIS A 8 4.11 -4.19 -11.32
N ASP A 9 3.60 -5.39 -11.58
CA ASP A 9 4.26 -6.45 -12.33
C ASP A 9 3.33 -6.87 -13.48
N ASP A 10 3.77 -6.58 -14.72
CA ASP A 10 3.08 -6.90 -15.98
C ASP A 10 1.67 -6.28 -16.14
N ASP A 11 0.66 -6.82 -15.46
CA ASP A 11 -0.76 -6.38 -15.46
C ASP A 11 -1.40 -6.50 -14.07
N ARG A 12 -0.59 -6.70 -13.02
CA ARG A 12 -1.06 -6.91 -11.65
C ARG A 12 -0.25 -6.11 -10.66
N TRP A 13 -0.89 -5.80 -9.55
CA TRP A 13 -0.31 -5.12 -8.42
C TRP A 13 -0.01 -6.12 -7.31
N VAL A 14 1.21 -6.08 -6.78
CA VAL A 14 1.62 -6.97 -5.70
C VAL A 14 2.10 -6.16 -4.51
N LEU A 15 1.57 -6.48 -3.32
CA LEU A 15 2.00 -5.91 -2.05
C LEU A 15 3.10 -6.79 -1.45
N ARG A 16 4.24 -6.19 -1.11
CA ARG A 16 5.36 -6.84 -0.43
C ARG A 16 5.64 -6.12 0.88
N GLU A 17 6.05 -6.83 1.93
CA GLU A 17 6.48 -6.20 3.18
C GLU A 17 7.93 -5.70 3.05
N GLU A 18 8.23 -4.53 3.60
CA GLU A 18 9.58 -3.97 3.64
C GLU A 18 10.44 -4.79 4.60
N GLY A 19 11.33 -5.60 4.03
CA GLY A 19 12.17 -6.55 4.76
C GLY A 19 11.92 -8.00 4.35
N ASP A 20 10.78 -8.27 3.69
CA ASP A 20 10.41 -9.59 3.23
C ASP A 20 10.36 -9.64 1.69
N LYS A 21 10.82 -10.75 1.11
CA LYS A 21 10.81 -10.91 -0.36
C LYS A 21 9.48 -11.47 -0.88
N ARG A 22 8.57 -11.83 0.02
CA ARG A 22 7.28 -12.43 -0.34
C ARG A 22 6.24 -11.35 -0.61
N ALA A 23 5.48 -11.55 -1.69
CA ALA A 23 4.23 -10.86 -1.88
C ALA A 23 3.23 -11.39 -0.85
N LEU A 24 2.62 -10.49 -0.09
CA LEU A 24 1.56 -10.79 0.87
C LEU A 24 0.20 -10.81 0.19
N LEU A 25 -0.01 -9.91 -0.76
CA LEU A 25 -1.24 -9.78 -1.54
C LEU A 25 -0.90 -9.50 -3.00
N GLU A 26 -1.76 -9.94 -3.91
CA GLU A 26 -1.70 -9.60 -5.32
C GLU A 26 -3.10 -9.37 -5.86
N ALA A 27 -3.28 -8.33 -6.67
CA ALA A 27 -4.56 -8.00 -7.25
C ALA A 27 -4.38 -7.46 -8.67
N SER A 28 -5.41 -7.62 -9.51
CA SER A 28 -5.35 -7.16 -10.90
C SER A 28 -5.39 -5.63 -11.03
N THR A 29 -5.92 -4.90 -10.03
CA THR A 29 -6.05 -3.44 -10.11
C THR A 29 -5.47 -2.73 -8.89
N LYS A 30 -5.06 -1.48 -9.09
CA LYS A 30 -4.54 -0.59 -8.04
C LYS A 30 -5.56 -0.42 -6.91
N GLU A 31 -6.84 -0.32 -7.25
CA GLU A 31 -7.91 -0.13 -6.28
C GLU A 31 -8.13 -1.38 -5.43
N ASP A 32 -8.09 -2.56 -6.05
CA ASP A 32 -8.32 -3.83 -5.38
C ASP A 32 -7.18 -4.13 -4.39
N ILE A 33 -5.91 -3.99 -4.82
CA ILE A 33 -4.76 -4.16 -3.92
C ILE A 33 -4.79 -3.14 -2.78
N ILE A 34 -5.19 -1.89 -3.06
CA ILE A 34 -5.30 -0.85 -2.04
C ILE A 34 -6.40 -1.19 -1.04
N ASN A 35 -7.52 -1.75 -1.52
CA ASN A 35 -8.64 -2.12 -0.67
C ASN A 35 -8.30 -3.33 0.21
N GLU A 36 -7.68 -4.37 -0.35
CA GLU A 36 -7.19 -5.52 0.42
C GLU A 36 -6.12 -5.10 1.44
N THR A 37 -5.13 -4.30 1.00
CA THR A 37 -4.09 -3.76 1.88
C THR A 37 -4.71 -2.94 3.01
N ARG A 38 -5.71 -2.11 2.70
CA ARG A 38 -6.45 -1.33 3.70
C ARG A 38 -7.18 -2.23 4.69
N ASP A 39 -7.83 -3.29 4.22
CA ASP A 39 -8.59 -4.19 5.09
C ASP A 39 -7.64 -4.99 6.00
N TYR A 40 -6.51 -5.46 5.45
CA TYR A 40 -5.43 -6.09 6.19
C TYR A 40 -4.84 -5.16 7.26
N MET A 41 -4.66 -3.87 6.92
CA MET A 41 -4.15 -2.83 7.82
C MET A 41 -5.22 -2.16 8.69
N LYS A 42 -6.50 -2.51 8.60
CA LYS A 42 -7.51 -1.93 9.52
C LYS A 42 -7.19 -2.21 10.99
N LEU A 43 -6.51 -3.32 11.25
CA LEU A 43 -6.12 -3.76 12.58
C LEU A 43 -4.68 -3.36 12.95
N ARG A 44 -3.93 -2.68 12.07
CA ARG A 44 -2.49 -2.39 12.24
C ARG A 44 -2.06 -1.06 11.60
N THR A 45 -1.08 -0.38 12.20
CA THR A 45 -0.53 0.87 11.62
C THR A 45 0.67 0.58 10.73
N ALA A 46 0.56 0.91 9.45
CA ALA A 46 1.56 0.58 8.44
C ALA A 46 1.65 1.64 7.32
N SER A 47 2.81 1.77 6.69
CA SER A 47 3.02 2.68 5.55
C SER A 47 3.19 1.90 4.25
N VAL A 48 2.47 2.29 3.22
CA VAL A 48 2.46 1.63 1.90
C VAL A 48 3.05 2.57 0.86
N LYS A 49 4.15 2.15 0.23
CA LYS A 49 4.80 2.82 -0.89
C LYS A 49 4.31 2.19 -2.19
N ILE A 50 3.66 2.97 -3.02
CA ILE A 50 3.18 2.57 -4.34
C ILE A 50 4.27 2.90 -5.35
N HIS A 51 4.78 1.88 -6.02
CA HIS A 51 5.75 2.01 -7.09
C HIS A 51 5.04 2.11 -8.44
N THR A 52 5.58 2.97 -9.30
CA THR A 52 5.27 3.04 -10.73
C THR A 52 5.78 1.79 -11.46
N LEU A 53 5.35 1.64 -12.72
CA LEU A 53 5.87 0.67 -13.68
C LEU A 53 7.40 0.73 -13.84
N ASP A 54 8.00 1.90 -13.61
CA ASP A 54 9.44 2.15 -13.70
C ASP A 54 10.20 1.74 -12.41
N GLY A 55 9.49 1.19 -11.41
CA GLY A 55 10.04 0.81 -10.10
C GLY A 55 10.26 1.98 -9.14
N LYS A 56 10.00 3.22 -9.56
CA LYS A 56 10.08 4.42 -8.71
C LYS A 56 8.85 4.55 -7.83
N ILE A 57 9.04 5.04 -6.60
CA ILE A 57 7.93 5.35 -5.69
C ILE A 57 7.15 6.54 -6.27
N GLU A 58 5.88 6.32 -6.61
CA GLU A 58 4.94 7.36 -7.04
C GLU A 58 4.32 8.06 -5.84
N GLU A 59 3.84 7.26 -4.90
CA GLU A 59 2.98 7.72 -3.82
C GLU A 59 3.22 6.88 -2.57
N GLU A 60 3.29 7.53 -1.41
CA GLU A 60 3.33 6.87 -0.11
C GLU A 60 2.03 7.17 0.63
N ARG A 61 1.41 6.13 1.19
CA ARG A 61 0.17 6.22 1.95
C ARG A 61 0.31 5.51 3.29
N THR A 62 -0.06 6.17 4.38
CA THR A 62 -0.10 5.58 5.71
C THR A 62 -1.49 5.05 6.02
N TYR A 63 -1.56 3.85 6.59
CA TYR A 63 -2.76 3.14 7.00
C TYR A 63 -2.78 2.89 8.51
N PRO A 64 -3.95 2.88 9.15
CA PRO A 64 -5.24 3.27 8.58
C PRO A 64 -5.31 4.79 8.35
N ARG A 65 -5.87 5.20 7.19
CA ARG A 65 -6.07 6.62 6.81
C ARG A 65 -6.91 7.41 7.82
N ASP A 66 -7.60 6.73 8.73
CA ASP A 66 -8.36 7.30 9.85
C ASP A 66 -7.45 7.95 10.91
N GLN A 67 -6.21 7.47 11.04
CA GLN A 67 -5.18 8.09 11.88
C GLN A 67 -4.46 9.25 11.19
N ASP A 68 -4.67 9.45 9.89
CA ASP A 68 -4.23 10.66 9.21
C ASP A 68 -5.26 11.74 9.57
N PRO A 69 -4.95 12.71 10.47
CA PRO A 69 -5.88 13.79 10.76
C PRO A 69 -6.06 14.56 9.47
N ARG A 70 -7.14 14.24 8.73
CA ARG A 70 -7.59 15.06 7.61
C ARG A 70 -7.90 16.40 8.22
N ALA A 71 -6.93 17.32 8.10
CA ALA A 71 -6.99 18.67 8.58
C ALA A 71 -8.39 19.19 8.29
N THR A 72 -9.14 19.44 9.36
CA THR A 72 -10.38 20.19 9.33
C THR A 72 -10.07 21.49 8.61
N ARG A 73 -10.47 21.60 7.35
CA ARG A 73 -10.49 22.89 6.66
C ARG A 73 -11.71 23.60 7.22
N GLY A 74 -11.49 24.34 8.30
CA GLY A 74 -12.43 25.35 8.80
C GLY A 74 -12.56 26.50 7.82
#